data_AF-A0A536FHQ2-F1
#
_entry.id   AF-A0A536FHQ2-F1
#
_cell.length_a   1.000
_cell.length_b   1.000
_cell.length_c   1.000
_cell.angle_alpha   90.00
_cell.angle_beta   90.00
_cell.angle_gamma   90.00
#
_symmetry.space_group_name_H-M   'P 1'
#
loop_
_entity.id
_entity.type
_entity.pdbx_description
1 polymer ?
#
loop_
_entity_poly.entity_id
_entity_poly.type
_entity_poly.pdbx_seq_one_letter_code
_entity_poly.pdbx_strand_id
1 'polypeptide(L)'
;MIGRAAITQRDDGSLADPRTDADWLEWVAAGAVRNWCSDDLLADWLDEYGERHGFRRDDQLSGYDPVFDLARYLMDQGRRFEQAVIVDLQTRWPVQRIATRPDEARSLQAAEATWEAMKGGAPLIASAVLRDPERRAYGIADLLVRSDVLGELCPDAFIGDQLELPVVALRHGRHYRVVDIKFSTLKLLKDGGLGADGVAVMAQAWTYNEALGRLQGYTPPAAYVAGRGWRQGQARGDRCWEKLARIARETYVRSWEEDLASVVARGMAWIRRLRTEGAEWRVLPIPSVPELWPNMKADQDFPWHVAKTEIAKQLAELTLLPRVNRDRRAAAHSAGITRWDDPRVSAALLGIDGDNARTLDAVISVNRDDGDPVRPRRVGADESTWRVAPPAEAYVDFEFVHDMDDDFSAFPQKGGQALIFQIGSGTYRDRRWSFRQFTVDALSVEAEARMVDDWLGQLAEIAREAGVASVSDVRVVHWSIAEESNFERAYESARSRHPDRAWPALQWYDLLSRVFRAEPIVVRGAFSFGLKAVARAMKSHGLIQTEWADGLADGAGAMAGAWAAAADARARGRSLRESPVMSEIARYNEVDCRVMAELLDYLRRER
;
A
#
# COMPACT_ATOMS: atom_id res chain seq x y z
N MET A 1 32.61 22.05 3.43
CA MET A 1 33.10 22.17 2.04
C MET A 1 31.94 22.52 1.10
N ILE A 2 32.16 23.21 -0.02
CA ILE A 2 31.08 23.62 -0.95
C ILE A 2 31.46 23.42 -2.43
N GLY A 3 30.47 23.45 -3.33
CA GLY A 3 30.67 23.34 -4.78
C GLY A 3 31.10 21.95 -5.22
N ARG A 4 31.76 21.84 -6.39
CA ARG A 4 32.21 20.55 -6.97
C ARG A 4 32.98 19.67 -5.98
N ALA A 5 33.77 20.25 -5.08
CA ALA A 5 34.54 19.48 -4.10
C ALA A 5 33.65 18.73 -3.08
N ALA A 6 32.43 19.22 -2.81
CA ALA A 6 31.49 18.55 -1.90
C ALA A 6 31.00 17.20 -2.44
N ILE A 7 31.22 16.88 -3.72
CA ILE A 7 30.88 15.58 -4.34
C ILE A 7 31.78 14.46 -3.82
N THR A 8 33.02 14.77 -3.46
CA THR A 8 34.07 13.79 -3.12
C THR A 8 34.79 14.07 -1.81
N GLN A 9 34.53 15.20 -1.14
CA GLN A 9 35.21 15.59 0.09
C GLN A 9 34.22 15.81 1.24
N ARG A 10 34.68 15.49 2.46
CA ARG A 10 34.00 15.79 3.72
C ARG A 10 34.23 17.23 4.15
N ASP A 11 33.55 17.65 5.22
CA ASP A 11 33.68 19.03 5.70
C ASP A 11 35.03 19.35 6.34
N ASP A 12 35.74 18.34 6.84
CA ASP A 12 37.13 18.43 7.31
C ASP A 12 38.18 18.44 6.16
N GLY A 13 37.73 18.36 4.90
CA GLY A 13 38.58 18.32 3.72
C GLY A 13 39.14 16.94 3.36
N SER A 14 38.84 15.90 4.15
CA SER A 14 39.23 14.54 3.81
C SER A 14 38.50 14.04 2.56
N LEU A 15 39.21 13.25 1.74
CA LEU A 15 38.64 12.63 0.54
C LEU A 15 37.77 11.43 0.94
N ALA A 16 36.53 11.43 0.48
CA ALA A 16 35.58 10.32 0.59
C ALA A 16 34.91 10.13 -0.78
N ASP A 17 35.61 9.40 -1.64
CA ASP A 17 35.20 9.11 -3.01
C ASP A 17 35.33 7.60 -3.28
N PRO A 18 34.21 6.85 -3.30
CA PRO A 18 34.23 5.40 -3.45
C PRO A 18 34.69 5.00 -4.86
N ARG A 19 35.66 4.08 -4.94
CA ARG A 19 36.27 3.60 -6.21
C ARG A 19 36.01 2.12 -6.47
N THR A 20 35.65 1.37 -5.45
CA THR A 20 35.38 -0.07 -5.51
C THR A 20 34.02 -0.40 -4.88
N ASP A 21 33.48 -1.58 -5.17
CA ASP A 21 32.23 -2.05 -4.54
C ASP A 21 32.34 -2.14 -3.01
N ALA A 22 33.54 -2.47 -2.49
CA ALA A 22 33.82 -2.48 -1.07
C ALA A 22 33.68 -1.09 -0.44
N ASP A 23 34.16 -0.04 -1.11
CA ASP A 23 33.98 1.34 -0.64
C ASP A 23 32.49 1.73 -0.60
N TRP A 24 31.70 1.23 -1.55
CA TRP A 24 30.25 1.48 -1.62
C TRP A 24 29.45 0.77 -0.54
N LEU A 25 30.00 -0.22 0.18
CA LEU A 25 29.30 -0.88 1.29
C LEU A 25 28.95 0.13 2.40
N GLU A 26 29.82 1.10 2.65
CA GLU A 26 29.60 2.16 3.65
C GLU A 26 28.65 3.27 3.15
N TRP A 27 28.34 3.31 1.85
CA TRP A 27 27.48 4.31 1.24
C TRP A 27 26.03 3.82 1.14
N VAL A 28 25.09 4.64 1.59
CA VAL A 28 23.67 4.28 1.64
C VAL A 28 22.87 5.11 0.64
N ALA A 29 22.13 4.43 -0.24
CA ALA A 29 21.22 5.12 -1.15
C ALA A 29 20.07 5.74 -0.35
N ALA A 30 19.62 6.95 -0.70
CA ALA A 30 18.58 7.67 0.03
C ALA A 30 17.28 6.86 0.21
N GLY A 31 16.89 6.07 -0.80
CA GLY A 31 15.71 5.21 -0.74
C GLY A 31 15.90 3.90 0.05
N ALA A 32 17.13 3.51 0.39
CA ALA A 32 17.41 2.23 1.06
C ALA A 32 16.93 2.20 2.52
N VAL A 33 16.62 3.34 3.13
CA VAL A 33 16.10 3.41 4.50
C VAL A 33 14.58 3.19 4.58
N ARG A 34 13.92 2.84 3.47
CA ARG A 34 12.45 2.67 3.41
C ARG A 34 11.94 1.66 4.44
N ASN A 35 12.52 0.47 4.47
CA ASN A 35 12.09 -0.60 5.38
C ASN A 35 12.39 -0.26 6.84
N TRP A 36 13.45 0.52 7.10
CA TRP A 36 13.66 1.12 8.42
C TRP A 36 12.53 2.06 8.81
N CYS A 37 12.14 2.99 7.92
CA CYS A 37 11.04 3.92 8.17
C CYS A 37 9.67 3.23 8.31
N SER A 38 9.51 2.03 7.74
CA SER A 38 8.29 1.22 7.77
C SER A 38 8.33 0.11 8.84
N ASP A 39 9.37 0.04 9.67
CA ASP A 39 9.56 -0.99 10.70
C ASP A 39 9.50 -2.43 10.17
N ASP A 40 10.08 -2.68 9.00
CA ASP A 40 10.10 -3.99 8.33
C ASP A 40 11.52 -4.45 7.98
N LEU A 41 12.39 -4.45 8.97
CA LEU A 41 13.83 -4.72 8.81
C LEU A 41 14.15 -6.15 8.35
N LEU A 42 13.26 -7.10 8.58
CA LEU A 42 13.39 -8.45 8.06
C LEU A 42 13.37 -8.45 6.52
N ALA A 43 12.60 -7.54 5.89
CA ALA A 43 12.57 -7.43 4.43
C ALA A 43 13.94 -7.03 3.87
N ASP A 44 14.67 -6.10 4.51
CA ASP A 44 16.04 -5.76 4.09
C ASP A 44 16.98 -6.97 4.18
N TRP A 45 16.85 -7.79 5.23
CA TRP A 45 17.66 -9.00 5.37
C TRP A 45 17.29 -10.06 4.35
N LEU A 46 16.01 -10.22 4.02
CA LEU A 46 15.56 -11.15 2.98
C LEU A 46 16.05 -10.71 1.59
N ASP A 47 16.02 -9.40 1.29
CA ASP A 47 16.56 -8.85 0.05
C ASP A 47 18.05 -9.18 -0.14
N GLU A 48 18.83 -9.11 0.93
CA GLU A 48 20.28 -9.35 0.85
C GLU A 48 20.65 -10.83 1.00
N TYR A 49 20.00 -11.57 1.90
CA TYR A 49 20.42 -12.90 2.35
C TYR A 49 19.37 -14.01 2.22
N GLY A 50 18.12 -13.67 1.88
CA GLY A 50 16.97 -14.60 1.91
C GLY A 50 17.17 -15.85 1.05
N GLU A 51 17.52 -15.68 -0.23
CA GLU A 51 17.73 -16.81 -1.16
C GLU A 51 18.89 -17.72 -0.71
N ARG A 52 19.98 -17.14 -0.18
CA ARG A 52 21.12 -17.89 0.36
C ARG A 52 20.72 -18.75 1.56
N HIS A 53 19.66 -18.37 2.27
CA HIS A 53 19.09 -19.11 3.40
C HIS A 53 17.89 -19.99 3.01
N GLY A 54 17.63 -20.17 1.71
CA GLY A 54 16.61 -21.08 1.20
C GLY A 54 15.20 -20.50 1.13
N PHE A 55 15.02 -19.21 1.44
CA PHE A 55 13.75 -18.53 1.20
C PHE A 55 13.59 -18.21 -0.28
N ARG A 56 12.34 -18.22 -0.78
CA ARG A 56 12.03 -17.91 -2.18
C ARG A 56 11.24 -16.62 -2.25
N ARG A 57 11.53 -15.84 -3.30
CA ARG A 57 10.77 -14.64 -3.62
C ARG A 57 9.42 -15.02 -4.19
N ASP A 58 8.42 -14.19 -3.92
CA ASP A 58 7.05 -14.33 -4.41
C ASP A 58 7.01 -14.36 -5.95
N ASP A 59 7.85 -13.54 -6.60
CA ASP A 59 7.98 -13.45 -8.06
C ASP A 59 8.68 -14.66 -8.72
N GLN A 60 9.14 -15.62 -7.93
CA GLN A 60 9.75 -16.87 -8.38
C GLN A 60 8.87 -18.11 -8.09
N LEU A 61 7.70 -17.92 -7.48
CA LEU A 61 6.77 -19.01 -7.19
C LEU A 61 6.06 -19.47 -8.47
N SER A 62 5.73 -20.76 -8.57
CA SER A 62 5.11 -21.33 -9.78
C SER A 62 3.73 -20.77 -10.12
N GLY A 63 3.05 -20.20 -9.13
CA GLY A 63 1.76 -19.53 -9.28
C GLY A 63 1.87 -18.03 -9.44
N TYR A 64 3.06 -17.46 -9.71
CA TYR A 64 3.22 -16.03 -9.93
C TYR A 64 2.89 -15.63 -11.39
N ASP A 65 2.09 -14.59 -11.58
CA ASP A 65 1.77 -13.97 -12.85
C ASP A 65 1.90 -12.44 -12.70
N PRO A 66 2.82 -11.81 -13.44
CA PRO A 66 3.04 -10.37 -13.37
C PRO A 66 1.84 -9.51 -13.79
N VAL A 67 0.83 -10.09 -14.46
CA VAL A 67 -0.42 -9.38 -14.82
C VAL A 67 -1.22 -8.96 -13.59
N PHE A 68 -1.16 -9.76 -12.52
CA PHE A 68 -1.84 -9.49 -11.25
C PHE A 68 -0.92 -8.82 -10.21
N ASP A 69 0.30 -8.43 -10.58
CA ASP A 69 1.20 -7.73 -9.67
C ASP A 69 0.89 -6.23 -9.62
N LEU A 70 0.13 -5.84 -8.58
CA LEU A 70 -0.21 -4.43 -8.34
C LEU A 70 1.00 -3.56 -8.07
N ALA A 71 2.00 -4.05 -7.32
CA ALA A 71 3.19 -3.27 -6.99
C ALA A 71 3.95 -2.90 -8.26
N ARG A 72 4.13 -3.88 -9.16
CA ARG A 72 4.71 -3.67 -10.49
C ARG A 72 3.89 -2.68 -11.31
N TYR A 73 2.57 -2.84 -11.37
CA TYR A 73 1.70 -1.91 -12.10
C TYR A 73 1.85 -0.46 -11.61
N LEU A 74 1.80 -0.26 -10.29
CA LEU A 74 1.93 1.06 -9.68
C LEU A 74 3.32 1.67 -9.87
N MET A 75 4.38 0.86 -9.87
CA MET A 75 5.73 1.32 -10.20
C MET A 75 5.81 1.82 -11.65
N ASP A 76 5.16 1.14 -12.59
CA ASP A 76 5.12 1.52 -14.01
C ASP A 76 4.32 2.83 -14.20
N GLN A 77 3.18 2.96 -13.54
CA GLN A 77 2.40 4.20 -13.48
C GLN A 77 3.20 5.35 -12.85
N GLY A 78 3.98 5.07 -11.80
CA GLY A 78 4.89 6.02 -11.18
C GLY A 78 5.88 6.63 -12.18
N ARG A 79 6.55 5.79 -12.97
CA ARG A 79 7.48 6.24 -14.01
C ARG A 79 6.80 7.05 -15.11
N ARG A 80 5.57 6.66 -15.50
CA ARG A 80 4.77 7.42 -16.46
C ARG A 80 4.35 8.79 -15.91
N PHE A 81 3.98 8.86 -14.63
CA PHE A 81 3.66 10.10 -13.95
C PHE A 81 4.86 11.05 -13.87
N GLU A 82 6.03 10.54 -13.47
CA GLU A 82 7.29 11.31 -13.50
C GLU A 82 7.57 11.85 -14.91
N GLN A 83 7.41 11.02 -15.95
CA GLN A 83 7.60 11.46 -17.33
C GLN A 83 6.58 12.54 -17.74
N ALA A 84 5.31 12.42 -17.35
CA ALA A 84 4.28 13.42 -17.61
C ALA A 84 4.61 14.76 -16.93
N VAL A 85 5.09 14.71 -15.68
CA VAL A 85 5.61 15.88 -14.95
C VAL A 85 6.74 16.56 -15.72
N ILE A 86 7.73 15.81 -16.22
CA ILE A 86 8.82 16.38 -17.01
C ILE A 86 8.32 17.02 -18.31
N VAL A 87 7.41 16.36 -19.03
CA VAL A 87 6.86 16.87 -20.30
C VAL A 87 6.09 18.17 -20.08
N ASP A 88 5.26 18.25 -19.03
CA ASP A 88 4.54 19.47 -18.68
C ASP A 88 5.49 20.63 -18.36
N LEU A 89 6.52 20.39 -17.56
CA LEU A 89 7.51 21.41 -17.21
C LEU A 89 8.29 21.91 -18.44
N GLN A 90 8.58 21.03 -19.40
CA GLN A 90 9.26 21.39 -20.66
C GLN A 90 8.47 22.38 -21.52
N THR A 91 7.16 22.50 -21.31
CA THR A 91 6.34 23.50 -22.02
C THR A 91 6.65 24.94 -21.61
N ARG A 92 7.23 25.13 -20.41
CA ARG A 92 7.50 26.45 -19.80
C ARG A 92 8.99 26.75 -19.64
N TRP A 93 9.81 25.74 -19.34
CA TRP A 93 11.23 25.92 -19.09
C TRP A 93 12.09 24.80 -19.69
N PRO A 94 13.34 25.08 -20.08
CA PRO A 94 14.27 24.02 -20.46
C PRO A 94 14.56 23.10 -19.26
N VAL A 95 14.41 21.78 -19.47
CA VAL A 95 14.73 20.77 -18.46
C VAL A 95 16.00 20.03 -18.86
N GLN A 96 17.02 20.08 -18.01
CA GLN A 96 18.25 19.32 -18.21
C GLN A 96 18.17 17.98 -17.47
N ARG A 97 18.10 16.87 -18.20
CA ARG A 97 18.11 15.52 -17.62
C ARG A 97 19.55 15.04 -17.43
N ILE A 98 19.87 14.55 -16.23
CA ILE A 98 21.22 14.05 -15.90
C ILE A 98 21.28 12.52 -15.98
N ALA A 99 20.62 11.81 -15.07
CA ALA A 99 20.57 10.36 -15.10
C ALA A 99 19.42 9.85 -15.98
N THR A 100 19.67 8.72 -16.63
CA THR A 100 18.70 7.96 -17.43
C THR A 100 18.49 6.55 -16.88
N ARG A 101 19.44 6.04 -16.08
CA ARG A 101 19.39 4.71 -15.47
C ARG A 101 19.69 4.78 -13.97
N PRO A 102 19.10 3.87 -13.15
CA PRO A 102 19.33 3.84 -11.70
C PRO A 102 20.80 3.63 -11.29
N ASP A 103 21.58 2.88 -12.05
CA ASP A 103 23.00 2.60 -11.73
C ASP A 103 23.88 3.86 -11.79
N GLU A 104 23.45 4.89 -12.54
CA GLU A 104 24.13 6.18 -12.61
C GLU A 104 24.10 6.95 -11.27
N ALA A 105 23.30 6.53 -10.29
CA ALA A 105 23.35 7.06 -8.92
C ALA A 105 24.77 6.98 -8.31
N ARG A 106 25.58 6.00 -8.74
CA ARG A 106 26.98 5.84 -8.32
C ARG A 106 27.98 6.52 -9.26
N SER A 107 27.54 7.17 -10.34
CA SER A 107 28.44 7.80 -11.31
C SER A 107 28.99 9.14 -10.81
N LEU A 108 30.32 9.26 -10.72
CA LEU A 108 30.99 10.53 -10.41
C LEU A 108 30.72 11.55 -11.51
N GLN A 109 30.78 11.13 -12.78
CA GLN A 109 30.53 12.00 -13.93
C GLN A 109 29.11 12.57 -13.90
N ALA A 110 28.11 11.77 -13.52
CA ALA A 110 26.74 12.25 -13.43
C ALA A 110 26.55 13.26 -12.28
N ALA A 111 27.17 13.02 -11.12
CA ALA A 111 27.18 13.98 -10.01
C ALA A 111 27.85 15.32 -10.40
N GLU A 112 28.96 15.26 -11.16
CA GLU A 112 29.61 16.44 -11.71
C GLU A 112 28.75 17.15 -12.75
N ALA A 113 28.01 16.41 -13.58
CA ALA A 113 27.08 16.98 -14.54
C ALA A 113 25.90 17.71 -13.85
N THR A 114 25.40 17.19 -12.72
CA THR A 114 24.43 17.91 -11.87
C THR A 114 25.01 19.23 -11.38
N TRP A 115 26.25 19.24 -10.89
CA TRP A 115 26.92 20.48 -10.48
C TRP A 115 27.07 21.49 -11.62
N GLU A 116 27.55 21.07 -12.80
CA GLU A 116 27.73 21.99 -13.92
C GLU A 116 26.38 22.54 -14.43
N ALA A 117 25.30 21.75 -14.40
CA ALA A 117 23.95 22.22 -14.70
C ALA A 117 23.47 23.30 -13.70
N MET A 118 23.69 23.08 -12.39
CA MET A 118 23.38 24.07 -11.36
C MET A 118 24.20 25.35 -11.53
N LYS A 119 25.51 25.22 -11.75
CA LYS A 119 26.43 26.34 -11.95
C LYS A 119 26.09 27.15 -13.21
N GLY A 120 25.63 26.48 -14.27
CA GLY A 120 25.10 27.10 -15.48
C GLY A 120 23.74 27.78 -15.29
N GLY A 121 23.09 27.57 -14.14
CA GLY A 121 21.80 28.17 -13.83
C GLY A 121 20.64 27.51 -14.56
N ALA A 122 20.69 26.21 -14.88
CA ALA A 122 19.57 25.51 -15.49
C ALA A 122 18.29 25.67 -14.63
N PRO A 123 17.13 26.09 -15.17
CA PRO A 123 15.94 26.34 -14.35
C PRO A 123 15.40 25.06 -13.69
N LEU A 124 15.51 23.94 -14.41
CA LEU A 124 15.07 22.62 -13.97
C LEU A 124 16.13 21.57 -14.32
N ILE A 125 16.47 20.73 -13.34
CA ILE A 125 17.39 19.60 -13.52
C ILE A 125 16.64 18.33 -13.10
N ALA A 126 16.39 17.44 -14.05
CA ALA A 126 15.69 16.18 -13.81
C ALA A 126 16.67 15.02 -13.57
N SER A 127 16.31 14.11 -12.68
CA SER A 127 17.10 12.94 -12.32
C SER A 127 18.53 13.32 -11.92
N ALA A 128 18.65 14.28 -11.00
CA ALA A 128 19.91 14.85 -10.55
C ALA A 128 20.65 13.88 -9.61
N VAL A 129 21.93 13.59 -9.90
CA VAL A 129 22.74 12.70 -9.08
C VAL A 129 23.38 13.50 -7.95
N LEU A 130 23.06 13.14 -6.71
CA LEU A 130 23.57 13.78 -5.51
C LEU A 130 24.41 12.80 -4.69
N ARG A 131 25.53 13.30 -4.16
CA ARG A 131 26.40 12.59 -3.23
C ARG A 131 26.61 13.45 -1.98
N ASP A 132 26.57 12.81 -0.82
CA ASP A 132 26.92 13.40 0.46
C ASP A 132 28.04 12.58 1.12
N PRO A 133 29.32 12.88 0.83
CA PRO A 133 30.48 12.26 1.49
C PRO A 133 30.52 12.35 3.02
N GLU A 134 29.87 13.37 3.62
CA GLU A 134 29.82 13.56 5.08
C GLU A 134 29.01 12.44 5.71
N ARG A 135 27.82 12.20 5.17
CA ARG A 135 26.93 11.12 5.63
C ARG A 135 27.18 9.80 4.93
N ARG A 136 28.05 9.74 3.92
CA ARG A 136 28.18 8.63 2.96
C ARG A 136 26.81 8.21 2.43
N ALA A 137 26.08 9.17 1.87
CA ALA A 137 24.77 8.97 1.29
C ALA A 137 24.75 9.38 -0.18
N TYR A 138 23.89 8.78 -1.00
CA TYR A 138 23.79 9.11 -2.41
C TYR A 138 22.41 8.81 -2.98
N GLY A 139 22.13 9.29 -4.19
CA GLY A 139 20.96 8.87 -4.95
C GLY A 139 20.64 9.81 -6.11
N ILE A 140 19.46 9.61 -6.68
CA ILE A 140 18.94 10.38 -7.80
C ILE A 140 17.71 11.13 -7.28
N ALA A 141 17.82 12.46 -7.19
CA ALA A 141 16.67 13.31 -6.90
C ALA A 141 15.85 13.51 -8.19
N ASP A 142 14.53 13.36 -8.10
CA ASP A 142 13.64 13.43 -9.26
C ASP A 142 13.76 14.80 -9.97
N LEU A 143 13.70 15.88 -9.19
CA LEU A 143 13.89 17.25 -9.66
C LEU A 143 14.73 18.08 -8.70
N LEU A 144 15.65 18.87 -9.27
CA LEU A 144 16.13 20.11 -8.66
C LEU A 144 15.50 21.28 -9.41
N VAL A 145 14.78 22.11 -8.67
CA VAL A 145 14.08 23.28 -9.22
C VAL A 145 14.72 24.54 -8.68
N ARG A 146 15.07 25.47 -9.58
CA ARG A 146 15.62 26.76 -9.18
C ARG A 146 14.56 27.57 -8.41
N SER A 147 14.98 28.31 -7.39
CA SER A 147 14.08 28.92 -6.40
C SER A 147 13.03 29.86 -7.00
N ASP A 148 13.39 30.66 -7.99
CA ASP A 148 12.46 31.52 -8.74
C ASP A 148 11.42 30.73 -9.53
N VAL A 149 11.85 29.65 -10.19
CA VAL A 149 10.98 28.78 -10.98
C VAL A 149 9.97 28.07 -10.09
N LEU A 150 10.41 27.54 -8.93
CA LEU A 150 9.49 26.89 -8.00
C LEU A 150 8.54 27.91 -7.35
N GLY A 151 8.99 29.15 -7.10
CA GLY A 151 8.11 30.24 -6.64
C GLY A 151 7.05 30.64 -7.66
N GLU A 152 7.33 30.51 -8.95
CA GLU A 152 6.34 30.71 -10.02
C GLU A 152 5.42 29.48 -10.19
N LEU A 153 5.96 28.27 -10.03
CA LEU A 153 5.23 27.01 -10.21
C LEU A 153 4.22 26.75 -9.09
N CYS A 154 4.63 27.00 -7.84
CA CYS A 154 3.81 26.80 -6.65
C CYS A 154 4.14 27.89 -5.60
N PRO A 155 3.52 29.08 -5.69
CA PRO A 155 3.84 30.21 -4.81
C PRO A 155 3.74 29.89 -3.31
N ASP A 156 2.76 29.07 -2.93
CA ASP A 156 2.54 28.66 -1.54
C ASP A 156 3.71 27.86 -0.95
N ALA A 157 4.55 27.24 -1.79
CA ALA A 157 5.73 26.49 -1.34
C ALA A 157 6.81 27.39 -0.72
N PHE A 158 6.81 28.69 -1.04
CA PHE A 158 7.83 29.67 -0.62
C PHE A 158 7.37 30.67 0.43
N ILE A 159 6.18 30.48 1.03
CA ILE A 159 5.72 31.37 2.10
C ILE A 159 6.76 31.39 3.24
N GLY A 160 7.39 32.54 3.45
CA GLY A 160 8.41 32.77 4.49
C GLY A 160 9.86 32.57 4.07
N ASP A 161 10.14 32.14 2.84
CA ASP A 161 11.50 31.89 2.33
C ASP A 161 11.94 32.95 1.29
N GLN A 162 13.22 33.31 1.27
CA GLN A 162 13.76 34.21 0.26
C GLN A 162 14.04 33.48 -1.06
N LEU A 163 13.61 34.06 -2.19
CA LEU A 163 13.84 33.50 -3.54
C LEU A 163 15.27 33.74 -4.07
N GLU A 164 15.96 34.76 -3.57
CA GLU A 164 17.34 35.10 -3.92
C GLU A 164 18.19 35.07 -2.65
N LEU A 165 19.40 34.50 -2.76
CA LEU A 165 20.33 34.44 -1.64
C LEU A 165 21.74 34.77 -2.15
N PRO A 166 22.36 35.86 -1.70
CA PRO A 166 23.72 36.23 -2.12
C PRO A 166 24.81 35.23 -1.68
N VAL A 167 24.49 34.33 -0.75
CA VAL A 167 25.44 33.44 -0.06
C VAL A 167 25.64 32.07 -0.72
N VAL A 168 24.95 31.80 -1.83
CA VAL A 168 25.06 30.50 -2.52
C VAL A 168 26.33 30.46 -3.39
N ALA A 169 26.92 29.28 -3.55
CA ALA A 169 28.12 29.03 -4.37
C ALA A 169 27.92 29.29 -5.88
N LEU A 170 26.77 29.83 -6.27
CA LEU A 170 26.29 29.98 -7.63
C LEU A 170 26.29 31.47 -8.01
N ARG A 171 26.99 31.83 -9.10
CA ARG A 171 27.21 33.23 -9.50
C ARG A 171 25.94 33.99 -9.88
N HIS A 172 24.85 33.28 -10.19
CA HIS A 172 23.57 33.87 -10.56
C HIS A 172 22.67 34.18 -9.34
N GLY A 173 23.13 33.99 -8.09
CA GLY A 173 22.42 34.42 -6.87
C GLY A 173 21.12 33.65 -6.55
N ARG A 174 20.84 32.58 -7.30
CA ARG A 174 19.69 31.68 -7.10
C ARG A 174 20.17 30.36 -6.55
N HIS A 175 19.28 29.67 -5.83
CA HIS A 175 19.53 28.36 -5.25
C HIS A 175 18.52 27.33 -5.79
N TYR A 176 18.77 26.06 -5.50
CA TYR A 176 17.90 24.98 -5.90
C TYR A 176 17.16 24.39 -4.69
N ARG A 177 15.99 23.85 -4.97
CA ARG A 177 15.17 23.04 -4.04
C ARG A 177 15.00 21.65 -4.61
N VAL A 178 15.03 20.66 -3.73
CA VAL A 178 14.66 19.28 -4.07
C VAL A 178 13.13 19.21 -4.18
N VAL A 179 12.65 18.63 -5.27
CA VAL A 179 11.25 18.21 -5.42
C VAL A 179 11.24 16.73 -5.79
N ASP A 180 10.77 15.90 -4.85
CA ASP A 180 10.60 14.46 -5.02
C ASP A 180 9.20 14.20 -5.60
N ILE A 181 9.07 13.35 -6.60
CA ILE A 181 7.81 13.08 -7.30
C ILE A 181 7.26 11.75 -6.77
N LYS A 182 5.98 11.73 -6.40
CA LYS A 182 5.30 10.51 -5.95
C LYS A 182 3.95 10.37 -6.63
N PHE A 183 3.73 9.26 -7.32
CA PHE A 183 2.42 8.91 -7.89
C PHE A 183 1.43 8.52 -6.78
N SER A 184 0.90 9.55 -6.12
CA SER A 184 -0.03 9.44 -5.01
C SER A 184 -0.81 10.74 -4.82
N THR A 185 -1.99 10.65 -4.20
CA THR A 185 -2.64 11.84 -3.64
C THR A 185 -2.00 12.12 -2.28
N LEU A 186 -1.36 13.28 -2.12
CA LEU A 186 -0.68 13.66 -0.88
C LEU A 186 -1.69 13.86 0.25
N LYS A 187 -1.45 13.22 1.39
CA LYS A 187 -2.19 13.45 2.64
C LYS A 187 -1.39 14.42 3.49
N LEU A 188 -1.74 15.70 3.40
CA LEU A 188 -1.02 16.77 4.07
C LEU A 188 -1.52 16.98 5.50
N LEU A 189 -0.58 17.13 6.42
CA LEU A 189 -0.84 17.59 7.77
C LEU A 189 -1.21 19.08 7.78
N LYS A 190 -1.66 19.60 8.93
CA LYS A 190 -2.04 21.02 9.07
C LYS A 190 -0.89 21.98 8.74
N ASP A 191 0.35 21.59 8.98
CA ASP A 191 1.57 22.35 8.68
C ASP A 191 2.05 22.21 7.22
N GLY A 192 1.36 21.41 6.40
CA GLY A 192 1.74 21.13 5.02
C GLY A 192 2.77 20.01 4.84
N GLY A 193 3.24 19.38 5.92
CA GLY A 193 4.09 18.19 5.87
C GLY A 193 3.32 16.90 5.57
N LEU A 194 4.05 15.78 5.54
CA LEU A 194 3.47 14.43 5.42
C LEU A 194 3.24 13.78 6.79
N GLY A 195 2.29 12.85 6.84
CA GLY A 195 1.97 12.05 8.03
C GLY A 195 2.94 10.90 8.30
N ALA A 196 2.58 10.06 9.29
CA ALA A 196 3.37 8.88 9.68
C ALA A 196 3.54 7.85 8.55
N ASP A 197 2.57 7.77 7.64
CA ASP A 197 2.60 6.96 6.42
C ASP A 197 3.57 7.50 5.35
N GLY A 198 4.14 8.70 5.53
CA GLY A 198 5.07 9.35 4.61
C GLY A 198 6.54 9.35 5.05
N VAL A 199 6.93 8.71 6.15
CA VAL A 199 8.29 8.85 6.74
C VAL A 199 9.40 8.45 5.78
N ALA A 200 9.24 7.37 5.00
CA ALA A 200 10.23 6.95 4.01
C ALA A 200 10.44 8.02 2.91
N VAL A 201 9.36 8.66 2.46
CA VAL A 201 9.41 9.75 1.47
C VAL A 201 10.09 10.98 2.08
N MET A 202 9.75 11.33 3.32
CA MET A 202 10.40 12.42 4.05
C MET A 202 11.90 12.18 4.20
N ALA A 203 12.31 10.97 4.59
CA ALA A 203 13.70 10.58 4.76
C ALA A 203 14.51 10.69 3.46
N GLN A 204 13.92 10.26 2.33
CA GLN A 204 14.52 10.38 1.01
C GLN A 204 14.71 11.85 0.62
N ALA A 205 13.65 12.66 0.66
CA ALA A 205 13.69 14.08 0.31
C ALA A 205 14.66 14.87 1.21
N TRP A 206 14.69 14.57 2.51
CA TRP A 206 15.62 15.18 3.48
C TRP A 206 17.08 14.84 3.16
N THR A 207 17.36 13.58 2.80
CA THR A 207 18.73 13.15 2.44
C THR A 207 19.24 13.91 1.21
N TYR A 208 18.40 14.07 0.19
CA TYR A 208 18.73 14.89 -0.98
C TYR A 208 18.92 16.36 -0.64
N ASN A 209 18.13 16.89 0.29
CA ASN A 209 18.25 18.28 0.74
C ASN A 209 19.61 18.58 1.38
N GLU A 210 20.09 17.68 2.25
CA GLU A 210 21.40 17.82 2.89
C GLU A 210 22.54 17.70 1.85
N ALA A 211 22.45 16.74 0.92
CA ALA A 211 23.44 16.59 -0.15
C ALA A 211 23.49 17.84 -1.06
N LEU A 212 22.33 18.35 -1.46
CA LEU A 212 22.20 19.58 -2.22
C LEU A 212 22.78 20.77 -1.46
N GLY A 213 22.52 20.85 -0.15
CA GLY A 213 22.98 21.93 0.70
C GLY A 213 24.49 22.10 0.69
N ARG A 214 25.22 20.98 0.84
CA ARG A 214 26.69 20.95 0.73
C ARG A 214 27.15 21.35 -0.67
N LEU A 215 26.47 20.86 -1.71
CA LEU A 215 26.83 21.15 -3.09
C LEU A 215 26.72 22.65 -3.45
N GLN A 216 25.62 23.32 -3.07
CA GLN A 216 25.41 24.74 -3.39
C GLN A 216 25.91 25.71 -2.31
N GLY A 217 26.43 25.21 -1.18
CA GLY A 217 26.89 26.03 -0.05
C GLY A 217 25.77 26.69 0.77
N TYR A 218 24.54 26.20 0.62
CA TYR A 218 23.37 26.65 1.36
C TYR A 218 22.36 25.50 1.42
N THR A 219 22.07 25.03 2.63
CA THR A 219 21.06 24.01 2.87
C THR A 219 19.68 24.65 2.94
N PRO A 220 18.75 24.32 2.02
CA PRO A 220 17.37 24.76 2.11
C PRO A 220 16.72 24.41 3.46
N PRO A 221 15.82 25.27 4.01
CA PRO A 221 15.04 24.95 5.20
C PRO A 221 14.03 23.81 4.96
N ALA A 222 13.75 23.48 3.71
CA ALA A 222 12.87 22.38 3.35
C ALA A 222 13.18 21.78 1.97
N ALA A 223 12.83 20.50 1.81
CA ALA A 223 12.58 19.86 0.52
C ALA A 223 11.07 19.72 0.29
N TYR A 224 10.69 19.39 -0.93
CA TYR A 224 9.28 19.28 -1.32
C TYR A 224 8.96 17.94 -1.93
N VAL A 225 7.68 17.55 -1.83
CA VAL A 225 7.13 16.38 -2.52
C VAL A 225 5.94 16.82 -3.38
N ALA A 226 5.98 16.47 -4.65
CA ALA A 226 4.87 16.63 -5.58
C ALA A 226 4.11 15.31 -5.71
N GLY A 227 2.78 15.39 -5.74
CA GLY A 227 1.91 14.24 -6.03
C GLY A 227 0.86 14.61 -7.04
N ARG A 228 0.05 13.65 -7.50
CA ARG A 228 -0.98 13.91 -8.53
C ARG A 228 -2.13 14.80 -8.03
N GLY A 229 -2.28 14.92 -6.72
CA GLY A 229 -3.25 15.77 -6.05
C GLY A 229 -2.98 15.80 -4.55
N TRP A 230 -3.83 16.47 -3.77
CA TRP A 230 -3.61 16.64 -2.34
C TRP A 230 -4.91 16.67 -1.54
N ARG A 231 -4.82 16.36 -0.25
CA ARG A 231 -5.87 16.56 0.77
C ARG A 231 -5.25 17.15 2.02
N GLN A 232 -5.92 18.12 2.64
CA GLN A 232 -5.51 18.74 3.89
C GLN A 232 -6.75 19.06 4.72
N GLY A 233 -7.02 18.26 5.76
CA GLY A 233 -8.30 18.31 6.46
C GLY A 233 -9.46 18.01 5.51
N GLN A 234 -10.42 18.94 5.39
CA GLN A 234 -11.56 18.82 4.46
C GLN A 234 -11.27 19.38 3.06
N ALA A 235 -10.19 20.16 2.90
CA ALA A 235 -9.79 20.70 1.61
C ALA A 235 -9.08 19.62 0.77
N ARG A 236 -9.27 19.67 -0.54
CA ARG A 236 -8.65 18.77 -1.50
C ARG A 236 -8.45 19.47 -2.85
N GLY A 237 -7.41 19.08 -3.56
CA GLY A 237 -7.16 19.48 -4.94
C GLY A 237 -6.71 18.29 -5.77
N ASP A 238 -6.94 18.38 -7.07
CA ASP A 238 -6.71 17.29 -8.03
C ASP A 238 -5.63 17.64 -9.07
N ARG A 239 -4.84 18.70 -8.82
CA ARG A 239 -3.76 19.16 -9.69
C ARG A 239 -2.39 19.03 -9.03
N CYS A 240 -1.39 18.58 -9.80
CA CYS A 240 -0.05 18.26 -9.31
C CYS A 240 0.69 19.45 -8.68
N TRP A 241 0.64 20.62 -9.33
CA TRP A 241 1.39 21.82 -8.92
C TRP A 241 0.60 22.77 -8.02
N GLU A 242 -0.64 22.42 -7.69
CA GLU A 242 -1.49 23.24 -6.83
C GLU A 242 -0.96 23.30 -5.40
N LYS A 243 -0.42 22.19 -4.89
CA LYS A 243 0.16 22.12 -3.55
C LYS A 243 1.23 21.05 -3.43
N LEU A 244 2.31 21.39 -2.77
CA LEU A 244 3.42 20.48 -2.47
C LEU A 244 3.44 20.15 -0.98
N ALA A 245 3.87 18.93 -0.62
CA ALA A 245 4.22 18.67 0.77
C ALA A 245 5.55 19.36 1.08
N ARG A 246 5.63 20.04 2.23
CA ARG A 246 6.85 20.72 2.70
C ARG A 246 7.53 19.87 3.77
N ILE A 247 8.70 19.33 3.46
CA ILE A 247 9.50 18.54 4.39
C ILE A 247 10.54 19.45 5.00
N ALA A 248 10.20 20.02 6.17
CA ALA A 248 11.12 20.89 6.89
C ALA A 248 12.38 20.11 7.33
N ARG A 249 13.51 20.80 7.34
CA ARG A 249 14.78 20.20 7.79
C ARG A 249 14.71 19.75 9.25
N GLU A 250 13.97 20.49 10.06
CA GLU A 250 13.71 20.26 11.49
C GLU A 250 12.43 19.45 11.74
N THR A 251 11.94 18.68 10.76
CA THR A 251 10.74 17.85 10.93
C THR A 251 10.92 16.87 12.09
N TYR A 252 9.97 16.91 13.03
CA TYR A 252 9.83 15.94 14.11
C TYR A 252 8.85 14.83 13.73
N VAL A 253 9.32 13.59 13.77
CA VAL A 253 8.53 12.40 13.39
C VAL A 253 7.86 11.83 14.64
N ARG A 254 6.59 12.17 14.85
CA ARG A 254 5.83 11.77 16.05
C ARG A 254 5.79 10.27 16.28
N SER A 255 5.68 9.45 15.24
CA SER A 255 5.66 7.99 15.36
C SER A 255 6.98 7.39 15.85
N TRP A 256 8.07 8.14 15.77
CA TRP A 256 9.40 7.76 16.24
C TRP A 256 9.84 8.54 17.48
N GLU A 257 9.03 9.51 17.92
CA GLU A 257 9.36 10.49 18.96
C GLU A 257 10.73 11.18 18.78
N GLU A 258 11.16 11.37 17.52
CA GLU A 258 12.50 11.87 17.19
C GLU A 258 12.50 12.78 15.97
N ASP A 259 13.58 13.57 15.84
CA ASP A 259 13.84 14.35 14.63
C ASP A 259 14.10 13.44 13.43
N LEU A 260 13.64 13.85 12.25
CA LEU A 260 13.80 13.12 10.99
C LEU A 260 15.28 12.83 10.69
N ALA A 261 16.18 13.75 11.04
CA ALA A 261 17.62 13.57 10.90
C ALA A 261 18.14 12.33 11.66
N SER A 262 17.63 12.11 12.89
CA SER A 262 18.00 10.96 13.73
C SER A 262 17.41 9.65 13.20
N VAL A 263 16.19 9.70 12.68
CA VAL A 263 15.56 8.55 12.00
C VAL A 263 16.38 8.12 10.78
N VAL A 264 16.77 9.08 9.93
CA VAL A 264 17.61 8.84 8.75
C VAL A 264 18.98 8.28 9.14
N ALA A 265 19.64 8.88 10.14
CA ALA A 265 20.96 8.44 10.60
C ALA A 265 20.95 6.99 11.09
N ARG A 266 19.93 6.60 11.87
CA ARG A 266 19.77 5.22 12.36
C ARG A 266 19.43 4.25 11.24
N GLY A 267 18.58 4.64 10.28
CA GLY A 267 18.32 3.82 9.09
C GLY A 267 19.58 3.58 8.26
N MET A 268 20.42 4.59 8.07
CA MET A 268 21.70 4.42 7.38
C MET A 268 22.66 3.52 8.17
N ALA A 269 22.69 3.65 9.50
CA ALA A 269 23.50 2.77 10.36
C ALA A 269 23.03 1.31 10.27
N TRP A 270 21.71 1.07 10.25
CA TRP A 270 21.11 -0.24 10.04
C TRP A 270 21.58 -0.87 8.72
N ILE A 271 21.45 -0.17 7.59
CA ILE A 271 21.84 -0.71 6.28
C ILE A 271 23.33 -1.06 6.23
N ARG A 272 24.19 -0.25 6.85
CA ARG A 272 25.63 -0.56 6.95
C ARG A 272 25.87 -1.81 7.77
N ARG A 273 25.25 -1.91 8.95
CA ARG A 273 25.37 -3.06 9.84
C ARG A 273 24.87 -4.35 9.17
N LEU A 274 23.74 -4.29 8.47
CA LEU A 274 23.20 -5.41 7.70
C LEU A 274 24.20 -5.93 6.67
N ARG A 275 24.89 -5.04 5.94
CA ARG A 275 25.88 -5.44 4.93
C ARG A 275 27.14 -6.04 5.53
N THR A 276 27.55 -5.60 6.72
CA THR A 276 28.80 -6.05 7.37
C THR A 276 28.62 -7.27 8.25
N GLU A 277 27.48 -7.38 8.95
CA GLU A 277 27.22 -8.42 9.95
C GLU A 277 26.09 -9.39 9.56
N GLY A 278 25.21 -8.98 8.63
CA GLY A 278 23.94 -9.67 8.36
C GLY A 278 24.07 -11.07 7.81
N ALA A 279 25.22 -11.40 7.20
CA ALA A 279 25.52 -12.73 6.68
C ALA A 279 25.52 -13.81 7.76
N GLU A 280 25.87 -13.47 9.00
CA GLU A 280 25.94 -14.40 10.14
C GLU A 280 24.64 -14.47 10.93
N TRP A 281 23.67 -13.60 10.63
CA TRP A 281 22.41 -13.58 11.35
C TRP A 281 21.50 -14.72 10.91
N ARG A 282 20.67 -15.19 11.85
CA ARG A 282 19.73 -16.29 11.64
C ARG A 282 18.35 -15.84 12.05
N VAL A 283 17.35 -16.13 11.23
CA VAL A 283 15.95 -15.81 11.54
C VAL A 283 15.27 -16.94 12.32
N LEU A 284 15.65 -18.19 12.06
CA LEU A 284 15.08 -19.41 12.65
C LEU A 284 16.17 -20.24 13.37
N PRO A 285 15.82 -21.03 14.40
CA PRO A 285 14.48 -21.16 15.01
C PRO A 285 14.10 -20.00 15.94
N ILE A 286 15.05 -19.11 16.24
CA ILE A 286 14.85 -17.85 16.97
C ILE A 286 15.73 -16.79 16.29
N PRO A 287 15.23 -15.57 16.06
CA PRO A 287 16.03 -14.49 15.52
C PRO A 287 17.29 -14.21 16.36
N SER A 288 18.45 -14.20 15.71
CA SER A 288 19.74 -13.91 16.37
C SER A 288 19.89 -12.45 16.76
N VAL A 289 19.11 -11.55 16.15
CA VAL A 289 19.05 -10.13 16.49
C VAL A 289 17.58 -9.65 16.51
N PRO A 290 17.23 -8.66 17.34
CA PRO A 290 15.85 -8.17 17.46
C PRO A 290 15.22 -7.67 16.16
N GLU A 291 16.02 -7.19 15.21
CA GLU A 291 15.58 -6.62 13.93
C GLU A 291 15.03 -7.68 12.97
N LEU A 292 15.34 -8.96 13.18
CA LEU A 292 14.87 -10.07 12.34
C LEU A 292 13.53 -10.65 12.79
N TRP A 293 12.90 -10.11 13.84
CA TRP A 293 11.53 -10.49 14.19
C TRP A 293 10.55 -9.94 13.14
N PRO A 294 9.73 -10.80 12.50
CA PRO A 294 8.72 -10.36 11.55
C PRO A 294 7.79 -9.28 12.10
N ASN A 295 7.40 -8.35 11.25
CA ASN A 295 6.32 -7.40 11.51
C ASN A 295 5.17 -7.66 10.54
N MET A 296 4.19 -8.46 10.95
CA MET A 296 3.02 -8.82 10.15
C MET A 296 1.98 -7.69 10.07
N LYS A 297 2.30 -6.49 10.60
CA LYS A 297 1.52 -5.26 10.38
C LYS A 297 2.10 -4.39 9.27
N ALA A 298 3.30 -4.68 8.79
CA ALA A 298 3.87 -4.10 7.58
C ALA A 298 3.53 -4.99 6.39
N ASP A 299 2.93 -4.40 5.35
CA ASP A 299 2.37 -5.07 4.17
C ASP A 299 3.04 -4.66 2.85
N GLN A 300 4.08 -3.84 2.93
CA GLN A 300 4.91 -3.44 1.78
C GLN A 300 6.14 -4.34 1.66
N ASP A 301 5.93 -5.64 1.75
CA ASP A 301 6.98 -6.66 1.88
C ASP A 301 7.20 -7.50 0.63
N PHE A 302 6.58 -7.17 -0.50
CA PHE A 302 6.88 -7.79 -1.78
C PHE A 302 8.36 -7.59 -2.17
N PRO A 303 9.09 -8.63 -2.63
CA PRO A 303 8.61 -9.96 -3.02
C PRO A 303 8.84 -11.04 -1.95
N TRP A 304 8.68 -10.72 -0.67
CA TRP A 304 8.99 -11.62 0.44
C TRP A 304 7.78 -11.92 1.34
N HIS A 305 6.57 -11.64 0.89
CA HIS A 305 5.36 -11.78 1.69
C HIS A 305 5.16 -13.24 2.16
N VAL A 306 5.36 -14.21 1.25
CA VAL A 306 5.21 -15.63 1.56
C VAL A 306 6.27 -16.08 2.55
N ALA A 307 7.55 -15.75 2.31
CA ALA A 307 8.66 -16.11 3.18
C ALA A 307 8.50 -15.51 4.59
N LYS A 308 8.16 -14.23 4.69
CA LYS A 308 7.91 -13.53 5.97
C LYS A 308 6.74 -14.14 6.74
N THR A 309 5.65 -14.50 6.04
CA THR A 309 4.50 -15.20 6.63
C THR A 309 4.89 -16.58 7.17
N GLU A 310 5.71 -17.34 6.43
CA GLU A 310 6.22 -18.65 6.87
C GLU A 310 7.06 -18.51 8.14
N ILE A 311 8.03 -17.58 8.14
CA ILE A 311 8.88 -17.29 9.29
C ILE A 311 8.01 -16.95 10.51
N ALA A 312 7.05 -16.03 10.37
CA ALA A 312 6.19 -15.61 11.48
C ALA A 312 5.41 -16.78 12.08
N LYS A 313 4.90 -17.69 11.25
CA LYS A 313 4.21 -18.91 11.71
C LYS A 313 5.13 -19.84 12.48
N GLN A 314 6.34 -20.11 11.97
CA GLN A 314 7.31 -20.97 12.65
C GLN A 314 7.74 -20.41 14.02
N LEU A 315 7.88 -19.08 14.10
CA LEU A 315 8.21 -18.38 15.35
C LEU A 315 7.04 -18.28 16.32
N ALA A 316 5.81 -18.61 15.90
CA ALA A 316 4.59 -18.22 16.61
C ALA A 316 4.62 -16.73 16.99
N GLU A 317 4.98 -15.89 16.01
CA GLU A 317 5.29 -14.48 16.22
C GLU A 317 4.04 -13.69 16.67
N LEU A 318 4.22 -12.78 17.63
CA LEU A 318 3.13 -12.06 18.30
C LEU A 318 2.32 -11.13 17.38
N THR A 319 2.95 -10.50 16.38
CA THR A 319 2.24 -9.62 15.43
C THR A 319 1.33 -10.36 14.45
N LEU A 320 1.33 -11.71 14.43
CA LEU A 320 0.25 -12.48 13.80
C LEU A 320 -1.10 -12.16 14.45
N LEU A 321 -1.11 -11.91 15.77
CA LEU A 321 -2.34 -11.64 16.51
C LEU A 321 -3.01 -10.32 16.07
N PRO A 322 -4.35 -10.23 16.10
CA PRO A 322 -5.06 -8.98 15.84
C PRO A 322 -4.57 -7.85 16.75
N ARG A 323 -4.32 -6.67 16.15
CA ARG A 323 -3.96 -5.42 16.87
C ARG A 323 -2.67 -5.45 17.69
N VAL A 324 -1.89 -6.51 17.63
CA VAL A 324 -0.56 -6.57 18.25
C VAL A 324 0.46 -5.98 17.27
N ASN A 325 0.89 -4.75 17.54
CA ASN A 325 1.94 -4.07 16.78
C ASN A 325 3.33 -4.34 17.38
N ARG A 326 4.36 -3.76 16.75
CA ARG A 326 5.75 -3.83 17.19
C ARG A 326 5.96 -3.42 18.65
N ASP A 327 5.32 -2.34 19.11
CA ASP A 327 5.52 -1.82 20.47
C ASP A 327 4.98 -2.80 21.51
N ARG A 328 3.78 -3.34 21.28
CA ARG A 328 3.18 -4.37 22.16
C ARG A 328 4.02 -5.65 22.15
N ARG A 329 4.54 -6.06 20.99
CA ARG A 329 5.50 -7.17 20.88
C ARG A 329 6.77 -6.89 21.70
N ALA A 330 7.35 -5.70 21.58
CA ALA A 330 8.58 -5.34 22.29
C ALA A 330 8.37 -5.34 23.81
N ALA A 331 7.22 -4.85 24.29
CA ALA A 331 6.84 -4.92 25.69
C ALA A 331 6.72 -6.38 26.18
N ALA A 332 6.10 -7.26 25.40
CA ALA A 332 6.01 -8.69 25.72
C ALA A 332 7.40 -9.37 25.71
N HIS A 333 8.26 -9.08 24.73
CA HIS A 333 9.62 -9.60 24.67
C HIS A 333 10.44 -9.20 25.91
N SER A 334 10.25 -7.96 26.38
CA SER A 334 10.91 -7.46 27.60
C SER A 334 10.45 -8.20 28.87
N ALA A 335 9.26 -8.80 28.84
CA ALA A 335 8.74 -9.69 29.88
C ALA A 335 9.10 -11.17 29.66
N GLY A 336 9.97 -11.48 28.69
CA GLY A 336 10.38 -12.86 28.37
C GLY A 336 9.29 -13.67 27.67
N ILE A 337 8.40 -13.02 26.92
CA ILE A 337 7.31 -13.64 26.15
C ILE A 337 7.50 -13.30 24.68
N THR A 338 7.89 -14.29 23.87
CA THR A 338 8.24 -14.09 22.44
C THR A 338 7.32 -14.82 21.48
N ARG A 339 6.35 -15.58 22.00
CA ARG A 339 5.45 -16.42 21.21
C ARG A 339 4.00 -16.17 21.61
N TRP A 340 3.09 -16.13 20.66
CA TRP A 340 1.65 -15.95 20.93
C TRP A 340 1.04 -17.16 21.67
N ASP A 341 1.62 -18.35 21.48
CA ASP A 341 1.16 -19.59 22.08
C ASP A 341 1.64 -19.79 23.53
N ASP A 342 2.47 -18.88 24.08
CA ASP A 342 2.84 -18.89 25.50
C ASP A 342 1.59 -18.76 26.39
N PRO A 343 1.38 -19.64 27.40
CA PRO A 343 0.20 -19.64 28.25
C PRO A 343 -0.10 -18.30 28.94
N ARG A 344 0.91 -17.45 29.14
CA ARG A 344 0.78 -16.14 29.78
C ARG A 344 0.18 -15.08 28.84
N VAL A 345 0.22 -15.30 27.52
CA VAL A 345 -0.30 -14.35 26.54
C VAL A 345 -1.81 -14.23 26.65
N SER A 346 -2.25 -12.98 26.84
CA SER A 346 -3.63 -12.52 26.91
C SER A 346 -3.71 -11.08 26.40
N ALA A 347 -4.90 -10.60 26.08
CA ALA A 347 -5.12 -9.20 25.73
C ALA A 347 -4.66 -8.25 26.84
N ALA A 348 -4.91 -8.60 28.10
CA ALA A 348 -4.48 -7.81 29.25
C ALA A 348 -2.96 -7.67 29.33
N LEU A 349 -2.21 -8.77 29.15
CA LEU A 349 -0.74 -8.73 29.08
C LEU A 349 -0.26 -7.82 27.93
N LEU A 350 -0.93 -7.89 26.79
CA LEU A 350 -0.60 -7.11 25.60
C LEU A 350 -1.12 -5.67 25.68
N GLY A 351 -1.75 -5.26 26.79
CA GLY A 351 -2.27 -3.92 27.04
C GLY A 351 -3.47 -3.54 26.17
N ILE A 352 -4.25 -4.52 25.71
CA ILE A 352 -5.45 -4.33 24.88
C ILE A 352 -6.68 -4.49 25.76
N ASP A 353 -7.66 -3.59 25.60
CA ASP A 353 -8.86 -3.48 26.44
C ASP A 353 -10.18 -3.52 25.63
N GLY A 354 -11.31 -3.49 26.34
CA GLY A 354 -12.66 -3.39 25.76
C GLY A 354 -13.04 -4.57 24.84
N ASP A 355 -13.82 -4.28 23.80
CA ASP A 355 -14.27 -5.28 22.81
C ASP A 355 -13.09 -5.89 22.03
N ASN A 356 -12.00 -5.13 21.88
CA ASN A 356 -10.78 -5.60 21.25
C ASN A 356 -10.08 -6.66 22.10
N ALA A 357 -10.11 -6.53 23.43
CA ALA A 357 -9.58 -7.55 24.34
C ALA A 357 -10.35 -8.86 24.21
N ARG A 358 -11.70 -8.78 24.25
CA ARG A 358 -12.58 -9.94 24.08
C ARG A 358 -12.29 -10.68 22.78
N THR A 359 -12.16 -9.92 21.69
CA THR A 359 -11.86 -10.47 20.36
C THR A 359 -10.50 -11.15 20.32
N LEU A 360 -9.46 -10.49 20.86
CA LEU A 360 -8.11 -11.02 20.88
C LEU A 360 -7.99 -12.27 21.74
N ASP A 361 -8.55 -12.27 22.95
CA ASP A 361 -8.55 -13.44 23.83
C ASP A 361 -9.30 -14.63 23.21
N ALA A 362 -10.41 -14.37 22.50
CA ALA A 362 -11.10 -15.40 21.74
C ALA A 362 -10.19 -16.01 20.66
N VAL A 363 -9.50 -15.18 19.87
CA VAL A 363 -8.54 -15.63 18.84
C VAL A 363 -7.38 -16.43 19.46
N ILE A 364 -6.81 -15.96 20.57
CA ILE A 364 -5.75 -16.68 21.28
C ILE A 364 -6.26 -18.04 21.76
N SER A 365 -7.42 -18.07 22.43
CA SER A 365 -7.95 -19.30 23.03
C SER A 365 -8.24 -20.39 22.00
N VAL A 366 -8.89 -20.04 20.88
CA VAL A 366 -9.27 -21.02 19.84
C VAL A 366 -8.05 -21.58 19.11
N ASN A 367 -6.95 -20.83 19.05
CA ASN A 367 -5.71 -21.25 18.41
C ASN A 367 -4.77 -22.01 19.35
N ARG A 368 -4.95 -21.91 20.67
CA ARG A 368 -4.07 -22.54 21.67
C ARG A 368 -4.55 -23.94 22.09
N ASP A 369 -5.85 -24.19 22.07
CA ASP A 369 -6.40 -25.44 22.58
C ASP A 369 -6.93 -26.40 21.49
N ASP A 370 -7.22 -27.63 21.92
CA ASP A 370 -7.73 -28.69 21.05
C ASP A 370 -9.27 -28.80 21.06
N GLY A 371 -9.98 -27.80 21.58
CA GLY A 371 -11.43 -27.81 21.71
C GLY A 371 -12.19 -27.62 20.38
N ASP A 372 -13.44 -27.13 20.49
CA ASP A 372 -14.27 -26.82 19.30
C ASP A 372 -13.53 -25.82 18.39
N PRO A 373 -13.25 -26.17 17.11
CA PRO A 373 -12.52 -25.32 16.18
C PRO A 373 -13.23 -24.02 15.83
N VAL A 374 -14.54 -23.89 16.09
CA VAL A 374 -15.29 -22.64 15.90
C VAL A 374 -15.98 -22.25 17.19
N ARG A 375 -15.80 -21.00 17.61
CA ARG A 375 -16.40 -20.44 18.83
C ARG A 375 -17.04 -19.10 18.56
N PRO A 376 -18.08 -18.71 19.32
CA PRO A 376 -18.73 -19.47 20.40
C PRO A 376 -19.58 -20.63 19.88
N ARG A 377 -20.00 -21.54 20.77
CA ARG A 377 -20.85 -22.70 20.42
C ARG A 377 -22.26 -22.30 19.96
N ARG A 378 -22.75 -21.16 20.45
CA ARG A 378 -24.02 -20.55 20.05
C ARG A 378 -23.77 -19.07 19.77
N VAL A 379 -24.28 -18.57 18.66
CA VAL A 379 -24.18 -17.16 18.27
C VAL A 379 -25.54 -16.50 18.48
N GLY A 380 -25.59 -15.53 19.40
CA GLY A 380 -26.78 -14.72 19.69
C GLY A 380 -26.80 -13.38 18.94
N ALA A 381 -25.65 -12.88 18.47
CA ALA A 381 -25.59 -11.63 17.72
C ALA A 381 -26.47 -11.66 16.46
N ASP A 382 -27.42 -10.72 16.38
CA ASP A 382 -28.37 -10.55 15.27
C ASP A 382 -29.13 -11.82 14.85
N GLU A 383 -29.28 -12.78 15.79
CA GLU A 383 -29.80 -14.13 15.54
C GLU A 383 -31.18 -14.10 14.85
N SER A 384 -32.07 -13.18 15.25
CA SER A 384 -33.40 -13.03 14.65
C SER A 384 -33.37 -12.72 13.16
N THR A 385 -32.28 -12.16 12.65
CA THR A 385 -32.15 -11.74 11.26
C THR A 385 -31.59 -12.85 10.39
N TRP A 386 -30.51 -13.52 10.82
CA TRP A 386 -29.76 -14.44 9.95
C TRP A 386 -30.07 -15.93 10.17
N ARG A 387 -30.59 -16.32 11.36
CA ARG A 387 -30.83 -17.73 11.74
C ARG A 387 -31.77 -18.45 10.79
N VAL A 388 -32.85 -17.77 10.40
CA VAL A 388 -33.82 -18.27 9.44
C VAL A 388 -33.53 -17.62 8.10
N ALA A 389 -33.35 -18.43 7.06
CA ALA A 389 -33.16 -17.93 5.71
C ALA A 389 -34.41 -17.15 5.26
N PRO A 390 -34.27 -15.93 4.73
CA PRO A 390 -35.39 -15.18 4.20
C PRO A 390 -35.87 -15.82 2.87
N PRO A 391 -37.07 -15.47 2.38
CA PRO A 391 -37.57 -15.99 1.11
C PRO A 391 -36.64 -15.69 -0.07
N ALA A 392 -35.98 -14.53 -0.07
CA ALA A 392 -35.03 -14.10 -1.10
C ALA A 392 -33.70 -13.67 -0.48
N GLU A 393 -32.62 -14.37 -0.82
CA GLU A 393 -31.26 -14.10 -0.34
C GLU A 393 -30.26 -14.23 -1.49
N ALA A 394 -29.41 -13.22 -1.66
CA ALA A 394 -28.30 -13.21 -2.59
C ALA A 394 -26.99 -12.93 -1.85
N TYR A 395 -25.91 -13.57 -2.28
CA TYR A 395 -24.56 -13.41 -1.76
C TYR A 395 -23.73 -12.73 -2.83
N VAL A 396 -23.19 -11.56 -2.50
CA VAL A 396 -22.65 -10.64 -3.50
C VAL A 396 -21.26 -10.19 -3.10
N ASP A 397 -20.39 -10.18 -4.10
CA ASP A 397 -19.04 -9.63 -4.02
C ASP A 397 -18.75 -8.79 -5.26
N PHE A 398 -18.06 -7.67 -5.07
CA PHE A 398 -17.75 -6.68 -6.11
C PHE A 398 -16.25 -6.53 -6.23
N GLU A 399 -15.79 -6.38 -7.47
CA GLU A 399 -14.42 -6.00 -7.78
C GLU A 399 -14.38 -4.55 -8.27
N PHE A 400 -13.35 -3.82 -7.81
CA PHE A 400 -13.22 -2.39 -8.05
C PHE A 400 -11.85 -2.02 -8.58
N VAL A 401 -11.83 -1.02 -9.45
CA VAL A 401 -10.63 -0.26 -9.79
C VAL A 401 -10.63 1.08 -9.09
N HIS A 402 -9.45 1.61 -8.79
CA HIS A 402 -9.25 2.96 -8.26
C HIS A 402 -8.80 3.94 -9.35
N ASP A 403 -8.63 5.20 -8.98
CA ASP A 403 -8.16 6.28 -9.88
C ASP A 403 -6.64 6.28 -10.08
N MET A 404 -6.00 5.11 -10.03
CA MET A 404 -4.55 4.92 -10.17
C MET A 404 -4.15 4.43 -11.58
N ASP A 405 -5.11 4.09 -12.44
CA ASP A 405 -4.86 3.93 -13.87
C ASP A 405 -5.11 5.26 -14.58
N ASP A 406 -4.03 6.03 -14.75
CA ASP A 406 -4.06 7.34 -15.38
C ASP A 406 -3.37 7.26 -16.75
N ASP A 407 -3.95 7.91 -17.75
CA ASP A 407 -3.33 8.07 -19.08
C ASP A 407 -2.52 9.35 -19.20
N PHE A 408 -2.62 10.23 -18.20
CA PHE A 408 -1.97 11.53 -18.09
C PHE A 408 -2.31 12.51 -19.22
N SER A 409 -3.34 12.25 -20.01
CA SER A 409 -3.77 13.12 -21.12
C SER A 409 -4.31 14.48 -20.63
N ALA A 410 -4.80 14.54 -19.40
CA ALA A 410 -5.33 15.74 -18.74
C ALA A 410 -4.35 16.40 -17.74
N PHE A 411 -3.09 15.92 -17.67
CA PHE A 411 -2.08 16.48 -16.78
C PHE A 411 -1.96 18.01 -16.99
N PRO A 412 -1.87 18.85 -15.93
CA PRO A 412 -1.55 18.52 -14.52
C PRO A 412 -2.74 18.11 -13.65
N GLN A 413 -3.96 18.03 -14.20
CA GLN A 413 -5.09 17.46 -13.48
C GLN A 413 -4.99 15.93 -13.48
N LYS A 414 -5.19 15.30 -12.32
CA LYS A 414 -5.15 13.84 -12.21
C LYS A 414 -6.30 13.22 -13.01
N GLY A 415 -6.00 12.15 -13.74
CA GLY A 415 -6.97 11.29 -14.39
C GLY A 415 -7.31 10.07 -13.54
N GLY A 416 -7.68 9.00 -14.24
CA GLY A 416 -8.16 7.76 -13.65
C GLY A 416 -9.60 7.86 -13.12
N GLN A 417 -10.27 6.71 -13.04
CA GLN A 417 -11.66 6.65 -12.60
C GLN A 417 -11.87 5.41 -11.74
N ALA A 418 -12.38 5.61 -10.51
CA ALA A 418 -12.79 4.52 -9.67
C ALA A 418 -14.16 3.98 -10.14
N LEU A 419 -14.28 2.66 -10.30
CA LEU A 419 -15.46 1.97 -10.83
C LEU A 419 -15.59 0.59 -10.21
N ILE A 420 -16.83 0.09 -10.13
CA ILE A 420 -17.13 -1.34 -10.07
C ILE A 420 -16.92 -1.89 -11.49
N PHE A 421 -16.03 -2.87 -11.65
CA PHE A 421 -15.81 -3.49 -12.98
C PHE A 421 -16.37 -4.89 -13.08
N GLN A 422 -16.69 -5.52 -11.95
CA GLN A 422 -17.25 -6.85 -11.91
C GLN A 422 -18.09 -7.07 -10.64
N ILE A 423 -19.21 -7.76 -10.77
CA ILE A 423 -20.15 -8.13 -9.70
C ILE A 423 -20.43 -9.63 -9.78
N GLY A 424 -20.14 -10.35 -8.71
CA GLY A 424 -20.55 -11.73 -8.50
C GLY A 424 -21.82 -11.76 -7.66
N SER A 425 -22.77 -12.59 -8.04
CA SER A 425 -24.04 -12.69 -7.34
C SER A 425 -24.59 -14.11 -7.41
N GLY A 426 -24.58 -14.77 -6.25
CA GLY A 426 -25.04 -16.15 -6.09
C GLY A 426 -26.22 -16.29 -5.13
N THR A 427 -26.97 -17.36 -5.28
CA THR A 427 -28.12 -17.70 -4.43
C THR A 427 -28.31 -19.21 -4.36
N TYR A 428 -28.88 -19.71 -3.26
CA TYR A 428 -29.29 -21.10 -3.14
C TYR A 428 -30.75 -21.27 -3.57
N ARG A 429 -31.00 -22.14 -4.55
CA ARG A 429 -32.33 -22.58 -4.98
C ARG A 429 -32.45 -24.08 -4.78
N ASP A 430 -33.44 -24.54 -4.01
CA ASP A 430 -33.62 -25.97 -3.71
C ASP A 430 -32.33 -26.67 -3.24
N ARG A 431 -31.54 -25.97 -2.41
CA ARG A 431 -30.21 -26.41 -1.92
C ARG A 431 -29.15 -26.59 -3.02
N ARG A 432 -29.35 -26.02 -4.20
CA ARG A 432 -28.38 -25.95 -5.29
C ARG A 432 -27.87 -24.51 -5.43
N TRP A 433 -26.56 -24.38 -5.55
CA TRP A 433 -25.91 -23.11 -5.80
C TRP A 433 -26.18 -22.65 -7.25
N SER A 434 -26.62 -21.41 -7.41
CA SER A 434 -26.78 -20.73 -8.69
C SER A 434 -26.01 -19.42 -8.63
N PHE A 435 -25.14 -19.19 -9.60
CA PHE A 435 -24.26 -18.02 -9.65
C PHE A 435 -24.36 -17.33 -11.01
N ARG A 436 -24.30 -15.99 -10.99
CA ARG A 436 -24.07 -15.19 -12.19
C ARG A 436 -22.95 -14.19 -11.93
N GLN A 437 -22.11 -14.04 -12.95
CA GLN A 437 -21.08 -13.02 -13.03
C GLN A 437 -21.55 -11.91 -13.97
N PHE A 438 -21.35 -10.66 -13.55
CA PHE A 438 -21.51 -9.48 -14.39
C PHE A 438 -20.16 -8.79 -14.50
N THR A 439 -19.69 -8.55 -15.72
CA THR A 439 -18.41 -7.88 -16.00
C THR A 439 -18.66 -6.74 -16.97
N VAL A 440 -18.00 -5.60 -16.81
CA VAL A 440 -18.12 -4.46 -17.73
C VAL A 440 -17.52 -4.78 -19.11
N ASP A 441 -18.02 -4.14 -20.17
CA ASP A 441 -17.41 -4.24 -21.51
C ASP A 441 -16.14 -3.39 -21.66
N ALA A 442 -16.02 -2.35 -20.84
CA ALA A 442 -14.87 -1.45 -20.77
C ALA A 442 -14.84 -0.81 -19.37
N LEU A 443 -13.67 -0.35 -18.92
CA LEU A 443 -13.56 0.45 -17.68
C LEU A 443 -14.09 1.88 -17.93
N SER A 444 -15.41 2.03 -17.99
CA SER A 444 -16.09 3.32 -18.12
C SER A 444 -17.34 3.40 -17.25
N VAL A 445 -17.75 4.63 -16.94
CA VAL A 445 -18.93 4.96 -16.14
C VAL A 445 -20.21 4.39 -16.78
N GLU A 446 -20.35 4.46 -18.11
CA GLU A 446 -21.52 3.91 -18.81
C GLU A 446 -21.55 2.38 -18.80
N ALA A 447 -20.39 1.73 -18.85
CA ALA A 447 -20.31 0.27 -18.81
C ALA A 447 -20.58 -0.26 -17.40
N GLU A 448 -20.10 0.44 -16.35
CA GLU A 448 -20.49 0.21 -14.96
C GLU A 448 -22.01 0.27 -14.81
N ALA A 449 -22.66 1.31 -15.34
CA ALA A 449 -24.11 1.44 -15.27
C ALA A 449 -24.88 0.27 -15.90
N ARG A 450 -24.49 -0.15 -17.11
CA ARG A 450 -25.12 -1.31 -17.77
C ARG A 450 -24.96 -2.59 -16.96
N MET A 451 -23.76 -2.82 -16.41
CA MET A 451 -23.50 -3.98 -15.55
C MET A 451 -24.36 -3.96 -14.29
N VAL A 452 -24.54 -2.79 -13.66
CA VAL A 452 -25.41 -2.66 -12.47
C VAL A 452 -26.87 -2.88 -12.84
N ASP A 453 -27.35 -2.39 -13.99
CA ASP A 453 -28.70 -2.69 -14.48
C ASP A 453 -28.92 -4.20 -14.65
N ASP A 454 -27.97 -4.89 -15.29
CA ASP A 454 -28.02 -6.35 -15.52
C ASP A 454 -28.09 -7.12 -14.19
N TRP A 455 -27.27 -6.71 -13.20
CA TRP A 455 -27.25 -7.31 -11.87
C TRP A 455 -28.56 -7.08 -11.11
N LEU A 456 -29.09 -5.86 -11.13
CA LEU A 456 -30.41 -5.54 -10.54
C LEU A 456 -31.53 -6.34 -11.22
N GLY A 457 -31.40 -6.61 -12.52
CA GLY A 457 -32.29 -7.51 -13.26
C GLY A 457 -32.29 -8.93 -12.69
N GLN A 458 -31.12 -9.49 -12.35
CA GLN A 458 -31.05 -10.80 -11.67
C GLN A 458 -31.69 -10.75 -10.28
N LEU A 459 -31.48 -9.68 -9.50
CA LEU A 459 -32.13 -9.56 -8.19
C LEU A 459 -33.67 -9.48 -8.35
N ALA A 460 -34.18 -8.85 -9.41
CA ALA A 460 -35.60 -8.82 -9.71
C ALA A 460 -36.15 -10.20 -10.07
N GLU A 461 -35.37 -11.02 -10.78
CA GLU A 461 -35.72 -12.42 -11.02
C GLU A 461 -35.79 -13.23 -9.72
N ILE A 462 -34.80 -13.07 -8.83
CA ILE A 462 -34.79 -13.72 -7.51
C ILE A 462 -36.02 -13.28 -6.70
N ALA A 463 -36.33 -11.98 -6.68
CA ALA A 463 -37.50 -11.45 -5.98
C ALA A 463 -38.80 -12.07 -6.47
N ARG A 464 -39.01 -12.08 -7.79
CA ARG A 464 -40.20 -12.63 -8.44
C ARG A 464 -40.37 -14.12 -8.15
N GLU A 465 -39.29 -14.89 -8.23
CA GLU A 465 -39.33 -16.34 -7.98
C GLU A 465 -39.59 -16.67 -6.51
N ALA A 466 -39.05 -15.87 -5.59
CA ALA A 466 -39.30 -16.00 -4.15
C ALA A 466 -40.68 -15.47 -3.70
N GLY A 467 -41.42 -14.79 -4.60
CA GLY A 467 -42.71 -14.18 -4.29
C GLY A 467 -42.63 -12.94 -3.39
N VAL A 468 -41.47 -12.27 -3.33
CA VAL A 468 -41.32 -10.99 -2.61
C VAL A 468 -41.64 -9.81 -3.54
N ALA A 469 -42.03 -8.67 -2.97
CA ALA A 469 -42.66 -7.59 -3.73
C ALA A 469 -41.69 -6.83 -4.66
N SER A 470 -40.43 -6.70 -4.24
CA SER A 470 -39.45 -5.89 -4.97
C SER A 470 -38.00 -6.38 -4.79
N VAL A 471 -37.09 -5.84 -5.62
CA VAL A 471 -35.65 -6.02 -5.47
C VAL A 471 -35.15 -5.56 -4.09
N SER A 472 -35.77 -4.50 -3.54
CA SER A 472 -35.46 -4.00 -2.20
C SER A 472 -35.80 -4.98 -1.08
N ASP A 473 -36.57 -6.05 -1.36
CA ASP A 473 -36.91 -7.09 -0.39
C ASP A 473 -35.97 -8.32 -0.49
N VAL A 474 -35.02 -8.31 -1.42
CA VAL A 474 -33.96 -9.32 -1.50
C VAL A 474 -32.86 -8.95 -0.53
N ARG A 475 -32.53 -9.85 0.39
CA ARG A 475 -31.39 -9.66 1.28
C ARG A 475 -30.09 -9.84 0.49
N VAL A 476 -29.23 -8.83 0.51
CA VAL A 476 -27.92 -8.84 -0.16
C VAL A 476 -26.82 -9.02 0.88
N VAL A 477 -26.38 -10.25 1.05
CA VAL A 477 -25.33 -10.63 2.00
C VAL A 477 -23.96 -10.33 1.39
N HIS A 478 -23.09 -9.68 2.15
CA HIS A 478 -21.72 -9.37 1.75
C HIS A 478 -20.75 -9.48 2.93
N TRP A 479 -19.44 -9.44 2.65
CA TRP A 479 -18.37 -9.48 3.65
C TRP A 479 -17.46 -8.26 3.50
N SER A 480 -17.65 -7.23 4.33
CA SER A 480 -16.81 -6.02 4.26
C SER A 480 -16.01 -5.83 5.54
N ILE A 481 -14.69 -5.59 5.41
CA ILE A 481 -13.87 -5.10 6.53
C ILE A 481 -14.38 -3.71 6.91
N ALA A 482 -14.74 -3.52 8.19
CA ALA A 482 -15.42 -2.32 8.65
C ALA A 482 -14.51 -1.07 8.67
N GLU A 483 -14.82 -0.11 7.79
CA GLU A 483 -15.01 1.33 8.04
C GLU A 483 -16.35 1.75 7.38
N GLU A 484 -17.42 0.98 7.70
CA GLU A 484 -18.82 1.09 7.25
C GLU A 484 -19.05 1.00 5.72
N SER A 485 -19.19 -0.26 5.27
CA SER A 485 -19.71 -0.82 4.00
C SER A 485 -19.15 -0.30 2.67
N ASN A 486 -17.93 -0.72 2.30
CA ASN A 486 -17.35 -0.45 0.97
C ASN A 486 -18.28 -0.81 -0.21
N PHE A 487 -19.06 -1.90 -0.09
CA PHE A 487 -20.00 -2.32 -1.15
C PHE A 487 -21.21 -1.38 -1.28
N GLU A 488 -21.86 -1.07 -0.16
CA GLU A 488 -22.97 -0.11 -0.13
C GLU A 488 -22.48 1.26 -0.59
N ARG A 489 -21.34 1.74 -0.08
CA ARG A 489 -20.76 3.01 -0.52
C ARG A 489 -20.36 3.00 -1.98
N ALA A 490 -19.88 1.88 -2.53
CA ALA A 490 -19.55 1.79 -3.94
C ALA A 490 -20.82 1.81 -4.80
N TYR A 491 -21.86 1.08 -4.42
CA TYR A 491 -23.17 1.14 -5.08
C TYR A 491 -23.79 2.53 -4.99
N GLU A 492 -23.76 3.17 -3.83
CA GLU A 492 -24.23 4.54 -3.61
C GLU A 492 -23.40 5.57 -4.38
N SER A 493 -22.09 5.33 -4.52
CA SER A 493 -21.21 6.13 -5.36
C SER A 493 -21.56 5.99 -6.83
N ALA A 494 -21.85 4.77 -7.30
CA ALA A 494 -22.35 4.53 -8.66
C ALA A 494 -23.72 5.18 -8.86
N ARG A 495 -24.65 5.04 -7.90
CA ARG A 495 -25.98 5.68 -7.94
C ARG A 495 -25.87 7.20 -8.00
N SER A 496 -24.93 7.79 -7.28
CA SER A 496 -24.64 9.23 -7.31
C SER A 496 -24.07 9.69 -8.65
N ARG A 497 -23.29 8.84 -9.35
CA ARG A 497 -22.83 9.10 -10.73
C ARG A 497 -23.97 8.99 -11.76
N HIS A 498 -25.05 8.28 -11.43
CA HIS A 498 -26.15 7.97 -12.35
C HIS A 498 -27.53 8.33 -11.79
N PRO A 499 -27.81 9.63 -11.53
CA PRO A 499 -29.08 10.06 -10.95
C PRO A 499 -30.30 9.67 -11.81
N ASP A 500 -30.15 9.59 -13.14
CA ASP A 500 -31.23 9.28 -14.07
C ASP A 500 -31.64 7.80 -14.09
N ARG A 501 -30.84 6.90 -13.51
CA ARG A 501 -31.12 5.44 -13.51
C ARG A 501 -32.12 5.01 -12.46
N ALA A 502 -32.41 5.86 -11.47
CA ALA A 502 -33.37 5.60 -10.39
C ALA A 502 -33.19 4.24 -9.69
N TRP A 503 -31.94 3.77 -9.52
CA TRP A 503 -31.66 2.49 -8.89
C TRP A 503 -32.18 2.45 -7.43
N PRO A 504 -32.78 1.33 -7.00
CA PRO A 504 -33.43 1.25 -5.70
C PRO A 504 -32.43 1.22 -4.54
N ALA A 505 -32.89 1.52 -3.33
CA ALA A 505 -32.16 1.11 -2.12
C ALA A 505 -32.24 -0.43 -1.98
N LEU A 506 -31.15 -1.04 -1.52
CA LEU A 506 -31.03 -2.48 -1.34
C LEU A 506 -30.95 -2.84 0.15
N GLN A 507 -31.42 -4.04 0.51
CA GLN A 507 -31.29 -4.57 1.87
C GLN A 507 -29.92 -5.25 2.07
N TRP A 508 -28.89 -4.43 2.28
CA TRP A 508 -27.54 -4.89 2.58
C TRP A 508 -27.46 -5.61 3.93
N TYR A 509 -26.74 -6.73 3.97
CA TYR A 509 -26.48 -7.53 5.17
C TYR A 509 -24.99 -7.84 5.30
N ASP A 510 -24.29 -7.06 6.12
CA ASP A 510 -22.86 -7.25 6.41
C ASP A 510 -22.65 -8.42 7.38
N LEU A 511 -22.35 -9.60 6.83
CA LEU A 511 -22.14 -10.82 7.61
C LEU A 511 -20.93 -10.70 8.55
N LEU A 512 -19.90 -9.95 8.15
CA LEU A 512 -18.71 -9.76 8.98
C LEU A 512 -19.02 -8.92 10.21
N SER A 513 -19.57 -7.72 10.01
CA SER A 513 -19.76 -6.77 11.11
C SER A 513 -20.92 -7.17 12.02
N ARG A 514 -22.05 -7.63 11.45
CA ARG A 514 -23.27 -7.92 12.23
C ARG A 514 -23.25 -9.26 12.95
N VAL A 515 -22.42 -10.21 12.48
CA VAL A 515 -22.37 -11.57 13.04
C VAL A 515 -20.97 -11.88 13.56
N PHE A 516 -19.98 -12.01 12.66
CA PHE A 516 -18.63 -12.49 13.03
C PHE A 516 -17.88 -11.58 14.02
N ARG A 517 -18.03 -10.25 13.92
CA ARG A 517 -17.38 -9.30 14.84
C ARG A 517 -18.25 -8.90 16.02
N ALA A 518 -19.57 -8.85 15.83
CA ALA A 518 -20.51 -8.46 16.88
C ALA A 518 -20.44 -9.41 18.10
N GLU A 519 -20.36 -10.71 17.83
CA GLU A 519 -20.02 -11.72 18.81
C GLU A 519 -18.85 -12.53 18.23
N PRO A 520 -17.59 -12.27 18.64
CA PRO A 520 -16.39 -12.74 17.96
C PRO A 520 -16.42 -14.23 17.58
N ILE A 521 -16.80 -14.52 16.33
CA ILE A 521 -16.77 -15.87 15.77
C ILE A 521 -15.35 -16.15 15.33
N VAL A 522 -14.63 -16.94 16.12
CA VAL A 522 -13.22 -17.26 15.91
C VAL A 522 -13.07 -18.70 15.45
N VAL A 523 -12.10 -18.94 14.58
CA VAL A 523 -11.83 -20.24 13.98
C VAL A 523 -10.38 -20.63 14.21
N ARG A 524 -10.12 -21.84 14.71
CA ARG A 524 -8.77 -22.37 14.91
C ARG A 524 -8.01 -22.41 13.59
N GLY A 525 -6.85 -21.76 13.56
CA GLY A 525 -6.03 -21.54 12.37
C GLY A 525 -6.20 -20.16 11.73
N ALA A 526 -7.23 -19.38 12.13
CA ALA A 526 -7.43 -18.01 11.68
C ALA A 526 -6.96 -17.00 12.74
N PHE A 527 -6.11 -16.07 12.32
CA PHE A 527 -5.62 -14.94 13.13
C PHE A 527 -6.19 -13.59 12.69
N SER A 528 -7.13 -13.60 11.74
CA SER A 528 -7.84 -12.42 11.27
C SER A 528 -9.27 -12.79 10.87
N PHE A 529 -10.13 -11.78 10.74
CA PHE A 529 -11.50 -11.92 10.28
C PHE A 529 -11.65 -11.61 8.78
N GLY A 530 -10.58 -11.77 7.99
CA GLY A 530 -10.69 -11.72 6.54
C GLY A 530 -11.41 -12.97 6.03
N LEU A 531 -12.27 -12.83 5.00
CA LEU A 531 -13.07 -13.94 4.46
C LEU A 531 -12.20 -15.16 4.14
N LYS A 532 -11.10 -14.95 3.39
CA LYS A 532 -10.12 -15.97 3.02
C LYS A 532 -9.48 -16.66 4.23
N ALA A 533 -9.18 -15.92 5.31
CA ALA A 533 -8.57 -16.48 6.52
C ALA A 533 -9.54 -17.38 7.28
N VAL A 534 -10.77 -16.88 7.51
CA VAL A 534 -11.84 -17.62 8.21
C VAL A 534 -12.23 -18.88 7.43
N ALA A 535 -12.48 -18.75 6.14
CA ALA A 535 -12.95 -19.84 5.33
C ALA A 535 -11.87 -20.91 5.07
N ARG A 536 -10.60 -20.54 4.87
CA ARG A 536 -9.50 -21.52 4.81
C ARG A 536 -9.39 -22.32 6.12
N ALA A 537 -9.54 -21.66 7.27
CA ALA A 537 -9.55 -22.34 8.56
C ALA A 537 -10.77 -23.26 8.72
N MET A 538 -11.97 -22.82 8.34
CA MET A 538 -13.15 -23.69 8.39
C MET A 538 -13.06 -24.87 7.42
N LYS A 539 -12.47 -24.67 6.24
CA LYS A 539 -12.21 -25.73 5.26
C LYS A 539 -11.23 -26.76 5.78
N SER A 540 -10.14 -26.35 6.45
CA SER A 540 -9.15 -27.28 7.01
C SER A 540 -9.71 -28.17 8.13
N HIS A 541 -10.78 -27.72 8.81
CA HIS A 541 -11.56 -28.53 9.76
C HIS A 541 -12.75 -29.27 9.14
N GLY A 542 -12.92 -29.22 7.81
CA GLY A 542 -14.00 -29.92 7.09
C GLY A 542 -15.41 -29.34 7.30
N LEU A 543 -15.52 -28.09 7.74
CA LEU A 543 -16.80 -27.44 8.09
C LEU A 543 -17.50 -26.80 6.88
N ILE A 544 -16.72 -26.45 5.85
CA ILE A 544 -17.19 -25.96 4.55
C ILE A 544 -16.53 -26.75 3.43
N GLN A 545 -17.06 -26.65 2.20
CA GLN A 545 -16.62 -27.48 1.07
C GLN A 545 -15.76 -26.71 0.09
N THR A 546 -16.05 -25.45 -0.14
CA THR A 546 -15.38 -24.63 -1.16
C THR A 546 -13.95 -24.29 -0.75
N GLU A 547 -13.05 -24.28 -1.72
CA GLU A 547 -11.62 -24.01 -1.57
C GLU A 547 -11.18 -22.99 -2.61
N TRP A 548 -10.30 -22.07 -2.23
CA TRP A 548 -9.59 -21.23 -3.20
C TRP A 548 -8.52 -22.09 -3.86
N ALA A 549 -8.56 -22.18 -5.19
CA ALA A 549 -7.41 -22.69 -5.93
C ALA A 549 -6.16 -21.84 -5.63
N ASP A 550 -4.98 -22.45 -5.75
CA ASP A 550 -3.73 -21.70 -5.74
C ASP A 550 -3.71 -20.77 -6.97
N GLY A 551 -3.63 -19.46 -6.72
CA GLY A 551 -3.49 -18.46 -7.78
C GLY A 551 -3.79 -17.03 -7.34
N LEU A 552 -3.77 -16.16 -8.33
CA LEU A 552 -3.12 -14.85 -8.30
C LEU A 552 -3.96 -13.65 -7.88
N ALA A 553 -5.27 -13.77 -7.90
CA ALA A 553 -6.16 -12.66 -7.63
C ALA A 553 -6.56 -12.67 -6.15
N ASP A 554 -5.83 -11.95 -5.31
CA ASP A 554 -6.50 -11.23 -4.23
C ASP A 554 -7.13 -9.94 -4.78
N GLY A 555 -7.90 -9.20 -3.98
CA GLY A 555 -8.57 -7.99 -4.49
C GLY A 555 -7.61 -6.94 -5.05
N ALA A 556 -6.35 -6.88 -4.56
CA ALA A 556 -5.34 -5.99 -5.09
C ALA A 556 -4.81 -6.47 -6.45
N GLY A 557 -4.58 -7.77 -6.62
CA GLY A 557 -4.19 -8.37 -7.88
C GLY A 557 -5.29 -8.31 -8.94
N ALA A 558 -6.55 -8.51 -8.56
CA ALA A 558 -7.70 -8.39 -9.46
C ALA A 558 -7.77 -7.00 -10.11
N MET A 559 -7.49 -5.95 -9.35
CA MET A 559 -7.44 -4.57 -9.86
C MET A 559 -6.33 -4.38 -10.90
N ALA A 560 -5.12 -4.89 -10.64
CA ALA A 560 -4.01 -4.84 -11.61
C ALA A 560 -4.34 -5.61 -12.90
N GLY A 561 -4.90 -6.81 -12.75
CA GLY A 561 -5.37 -7.64 -13.86
C GLY A 561 -6.43 -6.94 -14.71
N ALA A 562 -7.40 -6.26 -14.07
CA ALA A 562 -8.44 -5.52 -14.78
C ALA A 562 -7.87 -4.35 -15.61
N TRP A 563 -6.91 -3.59 -15.07
CA TRP A 563 -6.25 -2.53 -15.84
C TRP A 563 -5.42 -3.06 -17.01
N ALA A 564 -4.66 -4.13 -16.79
CA ALA A 564 -3.89 -4.78 -17.85
C ALA A 564 -4.83 -5.31 -18.96
N ALA A 565 -5.93 -5.96 -18.58
CA ALA A 565 -6.95 -6.44 -19.50
C ALA A 565 -7.63 -5.29 -20.27
N ALA A 566 -7.89 -4.15 -19.63
CA ALA A 566 -8.49 -2.98 -20.26
C ALA A 566 -7.55 -2.33 -21.29
N ALA A 567 -6.25 -2.24 -20.98
CA ALA A 567 -5.25 -1.77 -21.93
C ALA A 567 -5.17 -2.68 -23.17
N ASP A 568 -5.17 -4.00 -22.95
CA ASP A 568 -5.15 -4.99 -24.03
C ASP A 568 -6.42 -4.96 -24.90
N ALA A 569 -7.59 -4.94 -24.26
CA ALA A 569 -8.89 -4.87 -24.92
C ALA A 569 -9.00 -3.61 -25.80
N ARG A 570 -8.54 -2.45 -25.29
CA ARG A 570 -8.47 -1.20 -26.06
C ARG A 570 -7.54 -1.31 -27.28
N ALA A 571 -6.36 -1.90 -27.10
CA ALA A 571 -5.40 -2.09 -28.19
C ALA A 571 -5.93 -3.02 -29.30
N ARG A 572 -6.80 -3.97 -28.95
CA ARG A 572 -7.36 -4.96 -29.88
C ARG A 572 -8.79 -4.66 -30.35
N GLY A 573 -9.42 -3.61 -29.82
CA GLY A 573 -10.81 -3.25 -30.11
C GLY A 573 -11.82 -4.32 -29.68
N ARG A 574 -11.60 -5.00 -28.54
CA ARG A 574 -12.45 -6.07 -28.01
C ARG A 574 -13.16 -5.66 -26.72
N SER A 575 -14.22 -6.38 -26.35
CA SER A 575 -14.86 -6.22 -25.03
C SER A 575 -13.96 -6.81 -23.94
N LEU A 576 -13.93 -6.14 -22.78
CA LEU A 576 -13.24 -6.62 -21.58
C LEU A 576 -13.81 -7.98 -21.10
N ARG A 577 -15.08 -8.26 -21.40
CA ARG A 577 -15.73 -9.56 -21.11
C ARG A 577 -15.07 -10.75 -21.80
N GLU A 578 -14.39 -10.52 -22.92
CA GLU A 578 -13.69 -11.57 -23.69
C GLU A 578 -12.29 -11.87 -23.14
N SER A 579 -11.83 -11.13 -22.12
CA SER A 579 -10.49 -11.28 -21.57
C SER A 579 -10.36 -12.56 -20.73
N PRO A 580 -9.33 -13.39 -20.98
CA PRO A 580 -9.00 -14.52 -20.11
C PRO A 580 -8.67 -14.08 -18.67
N VAL A 581 -8.04 -12.92 -18.50
CA VAL A 581 -7.69 -12.35 -17.18
C VAL A 581 -8.97 -12.06 -16.39
N MET A 582 -9.97 -11.46 -17.03
CA MET A 582 -11.27 -11.20 -16.40
C MET A 582 -12.01 -12.49 -16.06
N SER A 583 -11.89 -13.52 -16.92
CA SER A 583 -12.46 -14.84 -16.66
C SER A 583 -11.81 -15.52 -15.45
N GLU A 584 -10.53 -15.26 -15.19
CA GLU A 584 -9.85 -15.74 -13.98
C GLU A 584 -10.34 -15.00 -12.73
N ILE A 585 -10.44 -13.67 -12.77
CA ILE A 585 -10.99 -12.87 -11.67
C ILE A 585 -12.42 -13.34 -11.33
N ALA A 586 -13.24 -13.61 -12.34
CA ALA A 586 -14.60 -14.13 -12.16
C ALA A 586 -14.65 -15.47 -11.39
N ARG A 587 -13.67 -16.36 -11.59
CA ARG A 587 -13.63 -17.63 -10.85
C ARG A 587 -13.40 -17.43 -9.36
N TYR A 588 -12.55 -16.46 -8.99
CA TYR A 588 -12.29 -16.14 -7.58
C TYR A 588 -13.49 -15.43 -6.93
N ASN A 589 -14.12 -14.51 -7.67
CA ASN A 589 -15.30 -13.80 -7.21
C ASN A 589 -16.50 -14.74 -6.96
N GLU A 590 -16.66 -15.82 -7.75
CA GLU A 590 -17.63 -16.88 -7.42
C GLU A 590 -17.31 -17.57 -6.10
N VAL A 591 -16.04 -17.91 -5.88
CA VAL A 591 -15.59 -18.56 -4.65
C VAL A 591 -15.93 -17.69 -3.44
N ASP A 592 -15.67 -16.38 -3.51
CA ASP A 592 -15.99 -15.44 -2.42
C ASP A 592 -17.50 -15.37 -2.15
N CYS A 593 -18.34 -15.33 -3.18
CA CYS A 593 -19.79 -15.40 -3.02
C CYS A 593 -20.23 -16.72 -2.36
N ARG A 594 -19.67 -17.84 -2.81
CA ARG A 594 -20.05 -19.18 -2.36
C ARG A 594 -19.60 -19.47 -0.93
N VAL A 595 -18.39 -19.07 -0.56
CA VAL A 595 -17.90 -19.29 0.81
C VAL A 595 -18.70 -18.47 1.82
N MET A 596 -19.11 -17.24 1.51
CA MET A 596 -20.02 -16.49 2.39
C MET A 596 -21.31 -17.25 2.65
N ALA A 597 -21.86 -17.87 1.61
CA ALA A 597 -23.06 -18.68 1.71
C ALA A 597 -22.85 -19.96 2.53
N GLU A 598 -21.73 -20.66 2.35
CA GLU A 598 -21.36 -21.84 3.14
C GLU A 598 -21.09 -21.50 4.61
N LEU A 599 -20.44 -20.36 4.89
CA LEU A 599 -20.22 -19.87 6.25
C LEU A 599 -21.54 -19.61 6.97
N LEU A 600 -22.46 -18.87 6.33
CA LEU A 600 -23.76 -18.57 6.92
C LEU A 600 -24.61 -19.83 7.08
N ASP A 601 -24.61 -20.74 6.11
CA ASP A 601 -25.32 -22.01 6.20
C ASP A 601 -24.77 -22.90 7.33
N TYR A 602 -23.45 -22.93 7.54
CA TYR A 602 -22.85 -23.61 8.68
C TYR A 602 -23.35 -23.02 10.01
N LEU A 603 -23.34 -21.69 10.16
CA LEU A 603 -23.83 -21.05 11.37
C LEU A 603 -25.31 -21.38 11.63
N ARG A 604 -26.14 -21.42 10.58
CA ARG A 604 -27.57 -21.76 10.70
C ARG A 604 -27.81 -23.18 11.20
N ARG A 605 -26.93 -24.12 10.85
CA ARG A 605 -27.05 -25.55 11.22
C ARG A 605 -26.44 -25.88 12.57
N GLU A 606 -25.28 -25.31 12.88
CA GLU A 606 -24.38 -25.82 13.94
C GLU A 606 -24.11 -24.82 15.08
N ARG A 607 -24.54 -23.57 14.95
CA ARG A 607 -24.33 -22.47 15.93
C ARG A 607 -25.65 -21.83 16.30
#